data_AF-A0A8K1C8T3-F1
#
_entry.id   AF-A0A8K1C8T3-F1
#
_cell.length_a   1.000
_cell.length_b   1.000
_cell.length_c   1.000
_cell.angle_alpha   90.00
_cell.angle_beta   90.00
_cell.angle_gamma   90.00
#
_symmetry.space_group_name_H-M   'P 1'
#
loop_
_entity.id
_entity.type
_entity.pdbx_description
1 polymer ?
#
loop_
_entity_poly.entity_id
_entity_poly.type
_entity_poly.pdbx_seq_one_letter_code
_entity_poly.pdbx_strand_id
1 'polypeptide(L)'
;MTVKSIILPKRWLGRYNVCVHRYRLLISFAGFFCYMVAIPVPLVSPRLGIGLAVLSCVPMLFIQMLTFLGLRYDMVRLVTKSYEFWYLTVVNTVCCVLLSIYLQGGRALICIPTIGGFQCVLLIDANFRAIKHMTRISIMAATAAIALTVCTATDLLRATHDFTIVTHRNMVVKASDVIAHGFVTSAVLLLRNAYYKRRCRWLHWVITLDALSPLRREQLGIRVRTWAKVITAAGLALVSFVFVDLVAWNTQEFVNHVIARFSVRGRVIEWRVMPILLNRSVAIFFWLVRLLFRQLTYKEDDLVMLSGAVEYEDTILHRRRVRKETQERLNRMTPKLRAVNALSAMRRRSPLMHITEFSHKDT
;
A
#
# COMPACT_ATOMS: atom_id res chain seq x y z
N MET A 1 -12.61 -6.42 -12.67
CA MET A 1 -12.02 -7.25 -13.77
C MET A 1 -10.58 -7.66 -13.45
N THR A 2 -10.01 -8.70 -14.06
CA THR A 2 -8.58 -9.08 -13.86
C THR A 2 -7.69 -8.52 -14.97
N VAL A 3 -6.40 -8.28 -14.70
CA VAL A 3 -5.46 -7.78 -15.72
C VAL A 3 -5.41 -8.71 -16.93
N LYS A 4 -5.34 -10.03 -16.70
CA LYS A 4 -5.40 -11.03 -17.78
C LYS A 4 -6.65 -10.98 -18.65
N SER A 5 -7.81 -10.56 -18.13
CA SER A 5 -9.04 -10.49 -18.96
C SER A 5 -9.05 -9.26 -19.88
N ILE A 6 -8.18 -8.29 -19.64
CA ILE A 6 -7.97 -7.13 -20.51
C ILE A 6 -6.94 -7.48 -21.58
N ILE A 7 -5.85 -8.15 -21.20
CA ILE A 7 -4.72 -8.45 -22.09
C ILE A 7 -4.98 -9.67 -22.98
N LEU A 8 -5.57 -10.75 -22.43
CA LEU A 8 -5.73 -12.01 -23.16
C LEU A 8 -7.12 -12.12 -23.83
N PRO A 9 -7.19 -12.65 -25.06
CA PRO A 9 -8.47 -12.96 -25.70
C PRO A 9 -9.27 -14.00 -24.91
N LYS A 10 -10.61 -13.94 -24.99
CA LYS A 10 -11.52 -14.87 -24.27
C LYS A 10 -11.17 -16.35 -24.49
N ARG A 11 -10.75 -16.73 -25.71
CA ARG A 11 -10.33 -18.10 -26.07
C ARG A 11 -9.15 -18.61 -25.22
N TRP A 12 -8.20 -17.75 -24.91
CA TRP A 12 -7.00 -18.09 -24.14
C TRP A 12 -7.20 -18.02 -22.63
N LEU A 13 -8.16 -17.22 -22.16
CA LEU A 13 -8.44 -17.03 -20.74
C LEU A 13 -8.81 -18.34 -20.04
N GLY A 14 -9.61 -19.19 -20.69
CA GLY A 14 -9.99 -20.51 -20.16
C GLY A 14 -8.78 -21.44 -20.03
N ARG A 15 -7.99 -21.58 -21.10
CA ARG A 15 -6.77 -22.40 -21.12
C ARG A 15 -5.75 -21.94 -20.08
N TYR A 16 -5.54 -20.63 -19.95
CA TYR A 16 -4.67 -20.03 -18.96
C TYR A 16 -5.10 -20.39 -17.54
N ASN A 17 -6.40 -20.23 -17.21
CA ASN A 17 -6.91 -20.53 -15.88
C ASN A 17 -6.76 -22.01 -15.51
N VAL A 18 -7.05 -22.91 -16.45
CA VAL A 18 -6.87 -24.36 -16.26
C VAL A 18 -5.40 -24.69 -16.06
N CYS A 19 -4.50 -24.14 -16.88
CA CYS A 19 -3.06 -24.36 -16.78
C CYS A 19 -2.51 -23.87 -15.43
N VAL A 20 -2.74 -22.61 -15.07
CA VAL A 20 -2.26 -22.05 -13.79
C VAL A 20 -2.85 -22.77 -12.59
N HIS A 21 -4.12 -23.19 -12.66
CA HIS A 21 -4.74 -23.95 -11.57
C HIS A 21 -4.11 -25.34 -11.43
N ARG A 22 -3.91 -26.05 -12.54
CA ARG A 22 -3.31 -27.40 -12.59
C ARG A 22 -1.87 -27.40 -12.07
N TYR A 23 -1.07 -26.40 -12.47
CA TYR A 23 0.35 -26.31 -12.09
C TYR A 23 0.62 -25.41 -10.88
N ARG A 24 -0.40 -25.01 -10.09
CA ARG A 24 -0.24 -24.03 -9.00
C ARG A 24 0.83 -24.41 -7.97
N LEU A 25 0.93 -25.71 -7.62
CA LEU A 25 1.88 -26.19 -6.62
C LEU A 25 3.30 -26.17 -7.19
N LEU A 26 3.47 -26.58 -8.44
CA LEU A 26 4.74 -26.53 -9.14
C LEU A 26 5.23 -25.09 -9.31
N ILE A 27 4.35 -24.17 -9.73
CA ILE A 27 4.67 -22.73 -9.87
C ILE A 27 5.09 -22.16 -8.51
N SER A 28 4.37 -22.50 -7.43
CA SER A 28 4.70 -22.05 -6.08
C SER A 28 6.04 -22.59 -5.59
N PHE A 29 6.30 -23.88 -5.81
CA PHE A 29 7.57 -24.52 -5.44
C PHE A 29 8.73 -23.96 -6.24
N ALA A 30 8.58 -23.81 -7.56
CA ALA A 30 9.57 -23.19 -8.43
C ALA A 30 9.89 -21.75 -7.98
N GLY A 31 8.87 -20.96 -7.61
CA GLY A 31 9.04 -19.61 -7.09
C GLY A 31 9.86 -19.59 -5.80
N PHE A 32 9.50 -20.44 -4.84
CA PHE A 32 10.24 -20.59 -3.59
C PHE A 32 11.70 -21.00 -3.83
N PHE A 33 11.92 -22.00 -4.68
CA PHE A 33 13.24 -22.48 -5.04
C PHE A 33 14.09 -21.37 -5.69
N CYS A 34 13.53 -20.61 -6.63
CA CYS A 34 14.27 -19.52 -7.27
C CYS A 34 14.66 -18.41 -6.30
N TYR A 35 13.79 -18.07 -5.34
CA TYR A 35 14.15 -17.12 -4.27
C TYR A 35 15.27 -17.68 -3.38
N MET A 36 15.24 -18.96 -3.03
CA MET A 36 16.31 -19.59 -2.24
C MET A 36 17.64 -19.61 -2.99
N VAL A 37 17.63 -19.82 -4.31
CA VAL A 37 18.81 -19.74 -5.18
C VAL A 37 19.32 -18.29 -5.34
N ALA A 38 18.41 -17.31 -5.35
CA ALA A 38 18.74 -15.90 -5.50
C ALA A 38 19.46 -15.31 -4.27
N ILE A 39 19.09 -15.72 -3.05
CA ILE A 39 19.66 -15.23 -1.79
C ILE A 39 21.19 -15.31 -1.73
N PRO A 40 21.84 -16.44 -2.06
CA PRO A 40 23.31 -16.56 -2.00
C PRO A 40 24.05 -15.90 -3.18
N VAL A 41 23.36 -15.44 -4.24
CA VAL A 41 24.02 -14.84 -5.44
C VAL A 41 25.04 -13.75 -5.09
N PRO A 42 24.76 -12.81 -4.16
CA PRO A 42 25.72 -11.77 -3.78
C PRO A 42 26.94 -12.31 -3.02
N LEU A 43 26.79 -13.45 -2.34
CA LEU A 43 27.79 -14.03 -1.43
C LEU A 43 28.80 -14.95 -2.10
N VAL A 44 28.41 -15.58 -3.21
CA VAL A 44 29.24 -16.55 -3.93
C VAL A 44 30.30 -15.87 -4.81
N SER A 45 31.26 -16.67 -5.30
CA SER A 45 32.26 -16.19 -6.25
C SER A 45 31.61 -15.64 -7.53
N PRO A 46 32.21 -14.64 -8.22
CA PRO A 46 31.61 -14.02 -9.39
C PRO A 46 31.18 -15.02 -10.48
N ARG A 47 31.99 -16.05 -10.73
CA ARG A 47 31.70 -17.08 -11.76
C ARG A 47 30.44 -17.90 -11.41
N LEU A 48 30.33 -18.38 -10.17
CA LEU A 48 29.15 -19.13 -9.72
C LEU A 48 27.93 -18.22 -9.59
N GLY A 49 28.13 -16.98 -9.13
CA GLY A 49 27.08 -15.99 -8.97
C GLY A 49 26.37 -15.66 -10.27
N ILE A 50 27.11 -15.57 -11.39
CA ILE A 50 26.50 -15.35 -12.72
C ILE A 50 25.59 -16.52 -13.10
N GLY A 51 26.06 -17.77 -12.94
CA GLY A 51 25.27 -18.95 -13.23
C GLY A 51 23.99 -19.02 -12.40
N LEU A 52 24.09 -18.79 -11.08
CA LEU A 52 22.94 -18.78 -10.18
C LEU A 52 21.98 -17.60 -10.46
N ALA A 53 22.51 -16.44 -10.84
CA ALA A 53 21.70 -15.29 -11.22
C ALA A 53 20.87 -15.57 -12.48
N VAL A 54 21.47 -16.14 -13.52
CA VAL A 54 20.74 -16.52 -14.76
C VAL A 54 19.71 -17.61 -14.47
N LEU A 55 20.10 -18.65 -13.72
CA LEU A 55 19.24 -19.78 -13.38
C LEU A 55 17.99 -19.34 -12.59
N SER A 56 18.13 -18.37 -11.68
CA SER A 56 17.01 -17.86 -10.89
C SER A 56 16.21 -16.77 -11.61
N CYS A 57 16.84 -15.94 -12.45
CA CYS A 57 16.19 -14.78 -13.07
C CYS A 57 15.07 -15.17 -14.03
N VAL A 58 15.31 -16.11 -14.95
CA VAL A 58 14.32 -16.47 -15.99
C VAL A 58 13.01 -17.01 -15.37
N PRO A 59 13.04 -17.99 -14.45
CA PRO A 59 11.81 -18.47 -13.85
C PRO A 59 11.16 -17.44 -12.91
N MET A 60 11.94 -16.60 -12.22
CA MET A 60 11.38 -15.53 -11.38
C MET A 60 10.56 -14.54 -12.21
N LEU A 61 11.10 -14.08 -13.35
CA LEU A 61 10.38 -13.17 -14.24
C LEU A 61 9.10 -13.81 -14.77
N PHE A 62 9.15 -15.09 -15.16
CA PHE A 62 7.97 -15.82 -15.60
C PHE A 62 6.89 -15.90 -14.50
N ILE A 63 7.28 -16.24 -13.26
CA ILE A 63 6.36 -16.34 -12.12
C ILE A 63 5.78 -14.96 -11.75
N GLN A 64 6.58 -13.90 -11.86
CA GLN A 64 6.12 -12.52 -11.65
C GLN A 64 5.12 -12.10 -12.70
N MET A 65 5.35 -12.43 -13.98
CA MET A 65 4.40 -12.19 -15.06
C MET A 65 3.07 -12.91 -14.79
N LEU A 66 3.10 -14.20 -14.43
CA LEU A 66 1.88 -14.95 -14.07
C LEU A 66 1.15 -14.34 -12.88
N THR A 67 1.90 -13.86 -11.89
CA THR A 67 1.39 -13.15 -10.72
C THR A 67 0.69 -11.86 -11.12
N PHE A 68 1.34 -11.03 -11.94
CA PHE A 68 0.83 -9.75 -12.41
C PHE A 68 -0.46 -9.91 -13.21
N LEU A 69 -0.52 -10.91 -14.09
CA LEU A 69 -1.73 -11.28 -14.84
C LEU A 69 -2.88 -11.70 -13.93
N GLY A 70 -2.58 -12.24 -12.74
CA GLY A 70 -3.56 -12.64 -11.73
C GLY A 70 -4.19 -11.49 -10.96
N LEU A 71 -3.65 -10.27 -11.05
CA LEU A 71 -4.12 -9.12 -10.26
C LEU A 71 -5.48 -8.61 -10.74
N ARG A 72 -6.27 -8.06 -9.81
CA ARG A 72 -7.52 -7.35 -10.14
C ARG A 72 -7.19 -5.93 -10.65
N TYR A 73 -7.58 -5.63 -11.89
CA TYR A 73 -7.25 -4.37 -12.56
C TYR A 73 -7.73 -3.13 -11.78
N ASP A 74 -8.95 -3.16 -11.25
CA ASP A 74 -9.54 -2.03 -10.52
C ASP A 74 -8.70 -1.66 -9.29
N MET A 75 -8.20 -2.67 -8.58
CA MET A 75 -7.34 -2.50 -7.41
C MET A 75 -5.94 -2.05 -7.81
N VAL A 76 -5.37 -2.61 -8.89
CA VAL A 76 -4.09 -2.14 -9.44
C VAL A 76 -4.20 -0.67 -9.80
N ARG A 77 -5.22 -0.26 -10.55
CA ARG A 77 -5.44 1.15 -10.94
C ARG A 77 -5.56 2.08 -9.73
N LEU A 78 -6.19 1.62 -8.65
CA LEU A 78 -6.30 2.39 -7.41
C LEU A 78 -4.94 2.52 -6.71
N VAL A 79 -4.22 1.40 -6.55
CA VAL A 79 -2.90 1.37 -5.89
C VAL A 79 -1.86 2.15 -6.70
N THR A 80 -1.84 2.04 -8.02
CA THR A 80 -0.90 2.77 -8.89
C THR A 80 -1.15 4.27 -8.92
N LYS A 81 -2.34 4.73 -8.53
CA LYS A 81 -2.60 6.17 -8.33
C LYS A 81 -2.12 6.66 -6.97
N SER A 82 -1.79 5.75 -6.05
CA SER A 82 -1.28 6.12 -4.74
C SER A 82 0.17 6.60 -4.84
N TYR A 83 0.49 7.63 -4.09
CA TYR A 83 1.87 8.11 -3.95
C TYR A 83 2.79 7.04 -3.34
N GLU A 84 2.30 6.22 -2.40
CA GLU A 84 3.09 5.14 -1.77
C GLU A 84 3.64 4.18 -2.80
N PHE A 85 2.82 3.79 -3.76
CA PHE A 85 3.23 2.89 -4.83
C PHE A 85 4.43 3.46 -5.60
N TRP A 86 4.36 4.71 -6.05
CA TRP A 86 5.44 5.33 -6.81
C TRP A 86 6.68 5.62 -5.98
N TYR A 87 6.52 6.14 -4.77
CA TYR A 87 7.64 6.38 -3.86
C TYR A 87 8.41 5.08 -3.60
N LEU A 88 7.70 4.00 -3.24
CA LEU A 88 8.33 2.71 -2.98
C LEU A 88 8.92 2.08 -4.24
N THR A 89 8.30 2.31 -5.40
CA THR A 89 8.84 1.90 -6.70
C THR A 89 10.16 2.59 -6.99
N VAL A 90 10.24 3.91 -6.82
CA VAL A 90 11.44 4.71 -7.07
C VAL A 90 12.54 4.30 -6.09
N VAL A 91 12.25 4.25 -4.78
CA VAL A 91 13.24 3.86 -3.76
C VAL A 91 13.78 2.46 -4.04
N ASN A 92 12.91 1.47 -4.28
CA ASN A 92 13.35 0.11 -4.57
C ASN A 92 14.15 0.03 -5.88
N THR A 93 13.76 0.79 -6.91
CA THR A 93 14.49 0.84 -8.19
C THR A 93 15.87 1.46 -8.00
N VAL A 94 15.99 2.57 -7.29
CA VAL A 94 17.28 3.21 -6.97
C VAL A 94 18.16 2.25 -6.18
N CYS A 95 17.63 1.58 -5.15
CA CYS A 95 18.39 0.58 -4.39
C CYS A 95 18.85 -0.59 -5.25
N CYS A 96 18.01 -1.09 -6.16
CA CYS A 96 18.37 -2.16 -7.09
C CYS A 96 19.40 -1.71 -8.13
N VAL A 97 19.31 -0.47 -8.63
CA VAL A 97 20.31 0.10 -9.55
C VAL A 97 21.65 0.28 -8.84
N LEU A 98 21.66 0.88 -7.65
CA LEU A 98 22.89 1.01 -6.84
C LEU A 98 23.48 -0.37 -6.50
N LEU A 99 22.63 -1.34 -6.13
CA LEU A 99 23.07 -2.72 -5.90
C LEU A 99 23.64 -3.36 -7.17
N SER A 100 23.05 -3.11 -8.33
CA SER A 100 23.54 -3.64 -9.61
C SER A 100 24.94 -3.11 -9.94
N ILE A 101 25.18 -1.82 -9.70
CA ILE A 101 26.49 -1.17 -9.85
C ILE A 101 27.46 -1.72 -8.80
N TYR A 102 27.00 -1.91 -7.56
CA TYR A 102 27.81 -2.43 -6.46
C TYR A 102 28.26 -3.89 -6.68
N LEU A 103 27.37 -4.75 -7.18
CA LEU A 103 27.66 -6.17 -7.43
C LEU A 103 28.56 -6.39 -8.65
N GLN A 104 28.51 -5.50 -9.65
CA GLN A 104 29.23 -5.55 -10.92
C GLN A 104 29.02 -6.86 -11.75
N GLY A 105 29.18 -6.76 -13.06
CA GLY A 105 29.10 -7.90 -13.99
C GLY A 105 27.74 -8.60 -14.03
N GLY A 106 27.72 -9.89 -14.40
CA GLY A 106 26.47 -10.63 -14.61
C GLY A 106 25.66 -10.93 -13.33
N ARG A 107 26.22 -10.74 -12.12
CA ARG A 107 25.48 -10.87 -10.85
C ARG A 107 24.39 -9.80 -10.72
N ALA A 108 24.61 -8.63 -11.33
CA ALA A 108 23.66 -7.53 -11.39
C ALA A 108 22.28 -7.94 -11.96
N LEU A 109 22.23 -9.02 -12.77
CA LEU A 109 21.01 -9.53 -13.38
C LEU A 109 19.91 -9.85 -12.34
N ILE A 110 20.28 -10.21 -11.12
CA ILE A 110 19.30 -10.52 -10.06
C ILE A 110 18.47 -9.30 -9.62
N CYS A 111 18.95 -8.09 -9.90
CA CYS A 111 18.23 -6.86 -9.56
C CYS A 111 16.95 -6.70 -10.39
N ILE A 112 16.92 -7.20 -11.63
CA ILE A 112 15.75 -7.11 -12.53
C ILE A 112 14.51 -7.82 -11.95
N PRO A 113 14.56 -9.14 -11.66
CA PRO A 113 13.43 -9.80 -11.02
C PRO A 113 13.20 -9.29 -9.60
N THR A 114 14.20 -8.71 -8.92
CA THR A 114 13.98 -8.13 -7.59
C THR A 114 13.05 -6.91 -7.65
N ILE A 115 13.23 -6.04 -8.65
CA ILE A 115 12.32 -4.91 -8.91
C ILE A 115 10.90 -5.43 -9.18
N GLY A 116 10.73 -6.35 -10.13
CA GLY A 116 9.41 -6.90 -10.47
C GLY A 116 8.74 -7.64 -9.31
N GLY A 117 9.53 -8.37 -8.51
CA GLY A 117 9.07 -9.07 -7.31
C GLY A 117 8.55 -8.11 -6.24
N PHE A 118 9.28 -7.01 -5.99
CA PHE A 118 8.84 -5.99 -5.05
C PHE A 118 7.53 -5.33 -5.50
N GLN A 119 7.39 -5.02 -6.80
CA GLN A 119 6.13 -4.52 -7.36
C GLN A 119 4.95 -5.48 -7.16
N CYS A 120 5.18 -6.78 -7.36
CA CYS A 120 4.16 -7.79 -7.10
C CYS A 120 3.73 -7.82 -5.63
N VAL A 121 4.65 -7.60 -4.69
CA VAL A 121 4.34 -7.54 -3.26
C VAL A 121 3.62 -6.24 -2.89
N LEU A 122 3.97 -5.10 -3.49
CA LEU A 122 3.21 -3.85 -3.29
C LEU A 122 1.75 -3.99 -3.77
N LEU A 123 1.52 -4.80 -4.79
CA LEU A 123 0.20 -5.11 -5.34
C LEU A 123 -0.47 -6.34 -4.69
N ILE A 124 0.00 -6.79 -3.53
CA ILE A 124 -0.52 -7.99 -2.85
C ILE A 124 -2.03 -7.90 -2.55
N ASP A 125 -2.54 -6.70 -2.32
CA ASP A 125 -3.96 -6.49 -2.02
C ASP A 125 -4.85 -6.57 -3.26
N ALA A 126 -4.28 -6.40 -4.45
CA ALA A 126 -4.97 -6.72 -5.70
C ALA A 126 -5.06 -8.23 -5.98
N ASN A 127 -4.38 -9.09 -5.18
CA ASN A 127 -4.36 -10.54 -5.34
C ASN A 127 -5.04 -11.29 -4.19
N PHE A 128 -6.37 -11.39 -4.23
CA PHE A 128 -7.15 -12.09 -3.22
C PHE A 128 -6.95 -13.61 -3.20
N ARG A 129 -6.55 -14.22 -4.33
CA ARG A 129 -6.43 -15.68 -4.47
C ARG A 129 -5.13 -16.24 -3.91
N ALA A 130 -4.05 -15.46 -3.97
CA ALA A 130 -2.71 -15.92 -3.62
C ALA A 130 -2.18 -15.34 -2.30
N ILE A 131 -3.05 -14.83 -1.42
CA ILE A 131 -2.66 -14.15 -0.17
C ILE A 131 -1.65 -14.96 0.64
N LYS A 132 -1.95 -16.23 0.97
CA LYS A 132 -1.06 -17.08 1.77
C LYS A 132 0.30 -17.31 1.14
N HIS A 133 0.35 -17.38 -0.20
CA HIS A 133 1.60 -17.55 -0.93
C HIS A 133 2.42 -16.27 -0.92
N MET A 134 1.78 -15.14 -1.23
CA MET A 134 2.43 -13.83 -1.23
C MET A 134 2.96 -13.47 0.14
N THR A 135 2.23 -13.75 1.24
CA THR A 135 2.73 -13.52 2.60
C THR A 135 4.02 -14.30 2.87
N ARG A 136 4.12 -15.56 2.42
CA ARG A 136 5.35 -16.36 2.58
C ARG A 136 6.51 -15.76 1.78
N ILE A 137 6.26 -15.35 0.53
CA ILE A 137 7.25 -14.68 -0.31
C ILE A 137 7.69 -13.35 0.32
N SER A 138 6.77 -12.55 0.88
CA SER A 138 7.10 -11.28 1.54
C SER A 138 8.01 -11.49 2.74
N ILE A 139 7.77 -12.53 3.55
CA ILE A 139 8.65 -12.89 4.68
C ILE A 139 10.04 -13.26 4.15
N MET A 140 10.12 -14.14 3.15
CA MET A 140 11.40 -14.54 2.56
C MET A 140 12.16 -13.36 1.93
N ALA A 141 11.46 -12.48 1.20
CA ALA A 141 12.04 -11.29 0.61
C ALA A 141 12.54 -10.32 1.67
N ALA A 142 11.82 -10.18 2.79
CA ALA A 142 12.27 -9.38 3.92
C ALA A 142 13.53 -9.98 4.57
N THR A 143 13.55 -11.30 4.79
CA THR A 143 14.74 -12.01 5.30
C THR A 143 15.93 -11.84 4.36
N ALA A 144 15.71 -11.96 3.05
CA ALA A 144 16.74 -11.74 2.03
C ALA A 144 17.27 -10.30 2.05
N ALA A 145 16.39 -9.30 2.17
CA ALA A 145 16.76 -7.90 2.26
C ALA A 145 17.56 -7.59 3.54
N ILE A 146 17.19 -8.18 4.68
CA ILE A 146 17.94 -8.08 5.94
C ILE A 146 19.31 -8.74 5.78
N ALA A 147 19.36 -9.95 5.24
CA ALA A 147 20.62 -10.66 4.99
C ALA A 147 21.54 -9.83 4.09
N LEU A 148 21.01 -9.28 2.99
CA LEU A 148 21.76 -8.41 2.09
C LEU A 148 22.26 -7.16 2.80
N THR A 149 21.43 -6.51 3.62
CA THR A 149 21.82 -5.36 4.45
C THR A 149 23.00 -5.71 5.36
N VAL A 150 22.93 -6.85 6.05
CA VAL A 150 24.01 -7.31 6.92
C VAL A 150 25.27 -7.57 6.09
N CYS A 151 25.14 -8.17 4.91
CA CYS A 151 26.27 -8.46 4.02
C CYS A 151 26.91 -7.19 3.44
N THR A 152 26.12 -6.19 3.07
CA THR A 152 26.62 -4.88 2.62
C THR A 152 27.28 -4.12 3.77
N ALA A 153 26.67 -4.11 4.96
CA ALA A 153 27.20 -3.40 6.13
C ALA A 153 28.51 -4.02 6.67
N THR A 154 28.69 -5.33 6.50
CA THR A 154 29.89 -6.06 6.94
C THR A 154 30.96 -6.18 5.86
N ASP A 155 30.72 -5.62 4.67
CA ASP A 155 31.57 -5.77 3.48
C ASP A 155 31.95 -7.25 3.24
N LEU A 156 31.00 -8.17 3.48
CA LEU A 156 31.15 -9.61 3.24
C LEU A 156 31.00 -9.97 1.75
N LEU A 157 30.51 -9.03 0.95
CA LEU A 157 30.28 -9.20 -0.47
C LEU A 157 31.64 -9.32 -1.19
N ARG A 158 31.86 -10.45 -1.86
CA ARG A 158 33.12 -10.71 -2.56
C ARG A 158 33.19 -9.92 -3.85
N ALA A 159 34.34 -9.31 -4.11
CA ALA A 159 34.63 -8.56 -5.34
C ALA A 159 33.61 -7.45 -5.60
N THR A 160 33.34 -6.63 -4.59
CA THR A 160 32.54 -5.40 -4.73
C THR A 160 33.43 -4.19 -4.53
N HIS A 161 33.19 -3.16 -5.32
CA HIS A 161 33.87 -1.87 -5.20
C HIS A 161 32.87 -0.90 -4.60
N ASP A 162 33.11 -0.49 -3.36
CA ASP A 162 32.33 0.58 -2.76
C ASP A 162 32.71 1.89 -3.46
N PHE A 163 31.71 2.68 -3.83
CA PHE A 163 31.90 3.96 -4.48
C PHE A 163 31.20 5.05 -3.68
N THR A 164 31.84 6.21 -3.61
CA THR A 164 31.31 7.38 -2.94
C THR A 164 30.32 8.06 -3.89
N ILE A 165 29.04 8.12 -3.52
CA ILE A 165 28.00 8.77 -4.34
C ILE A 165 28.15 10.29 -4.22
N VAL A 166 28.29 10.77 -2.98
CA VAL A 166 28.42 12.19 -2.69
C VAL A 166 29.56 12.37 -1.70
N THR A 167 30.55 13.16 -2.13
CA THR A 167 31.61 13.68 -1.27
C THR A 167 31.37 15.18 -1.14
N HIS A 168 30.87 15.61 0.00
CA HIS A 168 30.63 17.02 0.28
C HIS A 168 31.26 17.40 1.60
N ARG A 169 32.34 18.20 1.54
CA ARG A 169 33.15 18.65 2.70
C ARG A 169 33.58 17.46 3.57
N ASN A 170 32.96 17.27 4.73
CA ASN A 170 33.26 16.22 5.71
C ASN A 170 32.28 15.03 5.65
N MET A 171 31.36 15.04 4.69
CA MET A 171 30.37 14.00 4.48
C MET A 171 30.77 13.14 3.29
N VAL A 172 30.98 11.87 3.56
CA VAL A 172 31.15 10.85 2.52
C VAL A 172 29.96 9.91 2.64
N VAL A 173 29.07 9.95 1.65
CA VAL A 173 27.94 9.02 1.56
C VAL A 173 28.34 7.90 0.60
N LYS A 174 28.53 6.70 1.17
CA LYS A 174 28.87 5.51 0.41
C LYS A 174 27.63 4.87 -0.19
N ALA A 175 27.77 4.22 -1.34
CA ALA A 175 26.68 3.49 -1.96
C ALA A 175 26.18 2.34 -1.08
N SER A 176 27.10 1.66 -0.39
CA SER A 176 26.81 0.61 0.58
C SER A 176 25.82 1.05 1.67
N ASP A 177 25.97 2.28 2.20
CA ASP A 177 25.07 2.84 3.23
C ASP A 177 23.65 3.06 2.68
N VAL A 178 23.54 3.66 1.48
CA VAL A 178 22.24 3.93 0.84
C VAL A 178 21.50 2.62 0.52
N ILE A 179 22.24 1.62 0.03
CA ILE A 179 21.71 0.28 -0.27
C ILE A 179 21.20 -0.38 1.02
N ALA A 180 22.02 -0.42 2.08
CA ALA A 180 21.67 -1.03 3.35
C ALA A 180 20.40 -0.40 3.94
N HIS A 181 20.33 0.92 4.01
CA HIS A 181 19.16 1.62 4.55
C HIS A 181 17.90 1.44 3.71
N GLY A 182 18.04 1.43 2.38
CA GLY A 182 16.93 1.17 1.46
C GLY A 182 16.35 -0.24 1.62
N PHE A 183 17.21 -1.26 1.76
CA PHE A 183 16.77 -2.63 1.99
C PHE A 183 16.19 -2.85 3.38
N VAL A 184 16.69 -2.18 4.44
CA VAL A 184 16.05 -2.21 5.77
C VAL A 184 14.65 -1.65 5.70
N THR A 185 14.47 -0.51 5.03
CA THR A 185 13.14 0.11 4.87
C THR A 185 12.21 -0.82 4.10
N SER A 186 12.70 -1.42 3.02
CA SER A 186 11.97 -2.42 2.22
C SER A 186 11.60 -3.65 3.06
N ALA A 187 12.52 -4.19 3.86
CA ALA A 187 12.28 -5.34 4.73
C ALA A 187 11.21 -5.05 5.79
N VAL A 188 11.29 -3.89 6.45
CA VAL A 188 10.27 -3.46 7.42
C VAL A 188 8.90 -3.38 6.74
N LEU A 189 8.81 -2.81 5.54
CA LEU A 189 7.55 -2.72 4.80
C LEU A 189 7.01 -4.08 4.34
N LEU A 190 7.89 -5.00 3.93
CA LEU A 190 7.50 -6.35 3.55
C LEU A 190 6.99 -7.16 4.76
N LEU A 191 7.68 -7.06 5.91
CA LEU A 191 7.23 -7.65 7.18
C LEU A 191 5.93 -7.04 7.65
N ARG A 192 5.83 -5.71 7.55
CA ARG A 192 4.62 -4.93 7.82
C ARG A 192 3.45 -5.51 7.03
N ASN A 193 3.58 -5.61 5.70
CA ASN A 193 2.55 -6.15 4.81
C ASN A 193 2.22 -7.62 5.11
N ALA A 194 3.22 -8.43 5.47
CA ALA A 194 3.02 -9.83 5.86
C ALA A 194 2.26 -9.97 7.19
N TYR A 195 2.58 -9.12 8.18
CA TYR A 195 1.99 -9.12 9.51
C TYR A 195 0.55 -8.60 9.50
N TYR A 196 0.29 -7.48 8.81
CA TYR A 196 -1.04 -6.85 8.76
C TYR A 196 -2.14 -7.76 8.23
N LYS A 197 -1.76 -8.79 7.46
CA LYS A 197 -2.72 -9.74 6.89
C LYS A 197 -3.13 -10.88 7.85
N ARG A 198 -2.39 -11.10 8.95
CA ARG A 198 -2.62 -12.23 9.89
C ARG A 198 -3.35 -11.86 11.18
N ARG A 199 -3.25 -10.63 11.69
CA ARG A 199 -3.88 -10.22 12.96
C ARG A 199 -4.13 -8.71 12.98
N CYS A 200 -5.21 -8.31 13.66
CA CYS A 200 -5.51 -6.96 14.21
C CYS A 200 -6.27 -5.97 13.30
N ARG A 201 -7.59 -5.74 13.43
CA ARG A 201 -8.35 -5.13 14.57
C ARG A 201 -7.72 -3.89 15.24
N TRP A 202 -6.40 -3.82 15.40
CA TRP A 202 -5.68 -2.72 16.07
C TRP A 202 -5.24 -1.62 15.09
N LEU A 203 -4.93 -1.99 13.84
CA LEU A 203 -4.90 -1.01 12.74
C LEU A 203 -6.33 -0.54 12.41
N HIS A 204 -7.35 -1.36 12.74
CA HIS A 204 -8.74 -0.97 12.98
C HIS A 204 -8.78 0.38 13.67
N TRP A 205 -8.25 0.39 14.90
CA TRP A 205 -8.17 1.52 15.81
C TRP A 205 -7.34 2.71 15.31
N VAL A 206 -6.13 2.50 14.78
CA VAL A 206 -5.28 3.61 14.30
C VAL A 206 -5.84 4.23 13.00
N ILE A 207 -6.40 3.41 12.10
CA ILE A 207 -7.11 3.89 10.92
C ILE A 207 -8.48 4.43 11.29
N THR A 208 -9.19 3.98 12.33
CA THR A 208 -10.44 4.63 12.81
C THR A 208 -10.20 5.89 13.63
N LEU A 209 -8.97 6.10 14.16
CA LEU A 209 -8.56 7.39 14.71
C LEU A 209 -8.21 8.37 13.59
N ASP A 210 -7.58 7.91 12.50
CA ASP A 210 -7.37 8.71 11.27
C ASP A 210 -8.68 8.92 10.48
N ALA A 211 -9.56 7.91 10.52
CA ALA A 211 -10.93 7.90 10.02
C ALA A 211 -11.93 8.13 11.16
N LEU A 212 -11.59 9.04 12.09
CA LEU A 212 -12.59 9.62 12.98
C LEU A 212 -13.73 10.09 12.08
N SER A 213 -14.92 9.48 12.25
CA SER A 213 -15.99 9.61 11.27
C SER A 213 -16.23 11.09 10.96
N PRO A 214 -16.37 11.48 9.68
CA PRO A 214 -16.62 12.87 9.30
C PRO A 214 -17.78 13.47 10.11
N LEU A 215 -18.76 12.64 10.47
CA LEU A 215 -19.88 12.96 11.38
C LEU A 215 -19.47 13.44 12.78
N ARG A 216 -18.44 12.87 13.43
CA ARG A 216 -17.93 13.39 14.72
C ARG A 216 -17.04 14.62 14.55
N ARG A 217 -16.34 14.75 13.41
CA ARG A 217 -15.54 15.95 13.09
C ARG A 217 -16.41 17.17 12.83
N GLU A 218 -17.57 16.98 12.21
CA GLU A 218 -18.54 18.04 11.92
C GLU A 218 -19.23 18.53 13.21
N GLN A 219 -19.51 17.62 14.15
CA GLN A 219 -20.06 17.97 15.46
C GLN A 219 -19.09 18.78 16.34
N LEU A 220 -17.78 18.70 16.10
CA LEU A 220 -16.79 19.43 16.88
C LEU A 220 -16.59 20.87 16.42
N GLY A 221 -17.08 21.30 15.24
CA GLY A 221 -16.97 22.68 14.75
C GLY A 221 -15.54 23.22 14.57
N ILE A 222 -14.51 22.45 14.93
CA ILE A 222 -13.11 22.83 14.83
C ILE A 222 -12.70 22.76 13.36
N ARG A 223 -12.08 23.83 12.86
CA ARG A 223 -11.41 23.89 11.54
C ARG A 223 -10.17 22.98 11.48
N VAL A 224 -10.27 21.73 11.93
CA VAL A 224 -9.18 20.74 12.00
C VAL A 224 -8.50 20.60 10.64
N ARG A 225 -9.26 20.72 9.55
CA ARG A 225 -8.72 20.63 8.19
C ARG A 225 -7.77 21.78 7.84
N THR A 226 -8.07 23.00 8.28
CA THR A 226 -7.20 24.15 8.06
C THR A 226 -5.93 24.02 8.88
N TRP A 227 -6.06 23.66 10.16
CA TRP A 227 -4.91 23.45 11.04
C TRP A 227 -4.02 22.28 10.59
N ALA A 228 -4.60 21.18 10.11
CA ALA A 228 -3.84 20.06 9.55
C ALA A 228 -2.98 20.47 8.35
N LYS A 229 -3.51 21.31 7.44
CA LYS A 229 -2.74 21.89 6.32
C LYS A 229 -1.59 22.76 6.81
N VAL A 230 -1.86 23.65 7.76
CA VAL A 230 -0.84 24.54 8.34
C VAL A 230 0.26 23.75 9.03
N ILE A 231 -0.09 22.78 9.87
CA ILE A 231 0.88 21.93 10.59
C ILE A 231 1.70 21.10 9.59
N THR A 232 1.07 20.53 8.57
CA THR A 232 1.78 19.73 7.56
C THR A 232 2.72 20.60 6.73
N ALA A 233 2.29 21.79 6.32
CA ALA A 233 3.12 22.75 5.59
C ALA A 233 4.29 23.28 6.44
N ALA A 234 4.04 23.60 7.71
CA ALA A 234 5.08 24.04 8.65
C ALA A 234 6.11 22.92 8.90
N GLY A 235 5.65 21.68 9.11
CA GLY A 235 6.52 20.52 9.20
C GLY A 235 7.35 20.31 7.94
N LEU A 236 6.74 20.47 6.76
CA LEU A 236 7.45 20.37 5.48
C LEU A 236 8.52 21.45 5.35
N ALA A 237 8.21 22.71 5.68
CA ALA A 237 9.16 23.80 5.67
C ALA A 237 10.33 23.54 6.63
N LEU A 238 10.05 23.09 7.85
CA LEU A 238 11.07 22.75 8.85
C LEU A 238 12.00 21.63 8.35
N VAL A 239 11.44 20.53 7.83
CA VAL A 239 12.24 19.41 7.32
C VAL A 239 13.03 19.81 6.08
N SER A 240 12.48 20.65 5.21
CA SER A 240 13.19 21.20 4.05
C SER A 240 14.35 22.08 4.49
N PHE A 241 14.13 22.93 5.49
CA PHE A 241 15.17 23.79 6.06
C PHE A 241 16.30 22.96 6.68
N VAL A 242 15.96 21.96 7.51
CA VAL A 242 16.95 21.04 8.10
C VAL A 242 17.67 20.26 7.00
N PHE A 243 17.00 19.84 5.94
CA PHE A 243 17.63 19.13 4.82
C PHE A 243 18.59 20.03 4.03
N VAL A 244 18.21 21.27 3.72
CA VAL A 244 19.07 22.25 3.04
C VAL A 244 20.24 22.64 3.93
N ASP A 245 20.02 22.83 5.24
CA ASP A 245 21.10 23.08 6.18
C ASP A 245 22.06 21.88 6.25
N LEU A 246 21.55 20.66 6.33
CA LEU A 246 22.36 19.44 6.36
C LEU A 246 23.20 19.27 5.08
N VAL A 247 22.63 19.56 3.91
CA VAL A 247 23.25 19.29 2.61
C VAL A 247 24.10 20.46 2.10
N ALA A 248 23.60 21.69 2.18
CA ALA A 248 24.16 22.85 1.51
C ALA A 248 24.86 23.82 2.47
N TRP A 249 24.22 24.24 3.56
CA TRP A 249 24.75 25.32 4.40
C TRP A 249 25.73 24.82 5.46
N ASN A 250 25.47 23.66 6.06
CA ASN A 250 26.22 23.06 7.17
C ASN A 250 26.49 24.09 8.28
N THR A 251 25.49 24.89 8.67
CA THR A 251 25.70 25.98 9.63
C THR A 251 26.04 25.48 11.04
N GLN A 252 25.58 24.26 11.39
CA GLN A 252 25.69 23.68 12.73
C GLN A 252 26.93 22.81 12.95
N GLU A 253 27.93 22.83 12.05
CA GLU A 253 29.12 21.95 12.12
C GLU A 253 28.78 20.51 12.56
N PHE A 254 27.78 19.89 11.93
CA PHE A 254 27.30 18.63 12.45
C PHE A 254 28.41 17.58 12.47
N VAL A 255 28.82 17.21 13.68
CA VAL A 255 29.88 16.23 13.88
C VAL A 255 29.33 14.86 13.51
N ASN A 256 30.03 14.19 12.58
CA ASN A 256 29.67 12.85 12.13
C ASN A 256 29.98 11.82 13.21
N HIS A 257 29.14 11.75 14.23
CA HIS A 257 29.30 10.84 15.36
C HIS A 257 29.10 9.39 14.93
N VAL A 258 29.96 8.52 15.43
CA VAL A 258 29.83 7.07 15.32
C VAL A 258 28.94 6.60 16.48
N ILE A 259 27.72 6.16 16.17
CA ILE A 259 26.76 5.64 17.16
C ILE A 259 27.27 4.33 17.73
N ALA A 260 27.75 3.46 16.83
CA ALA A 260 28.18 2.12 17.18
C ALA A 260 29.35 1.71 16.29
N ARG A 261 30.34 1.07 16.92
CA ARG A 261 31.54 0.56 16.27
C ARG A 261 31.63 -0.93 16.56
N PHE A 262 31.58 -1.75 15.51
CA PHE A 262 31.68 -3.19 15.62
C PHE A 262 32.92 -3.68 14.86
N SER A 263 33.66 -4.61 15.42
CA SER A 263 34.74 -5.29 14.70
C SER A 263 34.26 -6.68 14.29
N VAL A 264 34.15 -6.93 12.99
CA VAL A 264 33.78 -8.24 12.44
C VAL A 264 34.90 -8.68 11.51
N ARG A 265 35.55 -9.81 11.81
CA ARG A 265 36.68 -10.36 11.03
C ARG A 265 37.82 -9.35 10.81
N GLY A 266 38.15 -8.57 11.84
CA GLY A 266 39.23 -7.56 11.77
C GLY A 266 38.87 -6.30 10.99
N ARG A 267 37.64 -6.18 10.48
CA ARG A 267 37.13 -4.97 9.84
C ARG A 267 36.27 -4.21 10.83
N VAL A 268 36.56 -2.92 10.96
CA VAL A 268 35.78 -2.00 11.79
C VAL A 268 34.63 -1.47 10.96
N ILE A 269 33.41 -1.77 11.39
CA ILE A 269 32.16 -1.23 10.85
C ILE A 269 31.74 -0.09 11.77
N GLU A 270 31.62 1.11 11.21
CA GLU A 270 31.18 2.31 11.94
C GLU A 270 29.80 2.73 11.47
N TRP A 271 28.83 2.68 12.37
CA TRP A 271 27.50 3.22 12.12
C TRP A 271 27.49 4.70 12.45
N ARG A 272 27.34 5.51 11.41
CA ARG A 272 27.40 6.96 11.50
C ARG A 272 26.00 7.56 11.58
N VAL A 273 25.82 8.60 12.39
CA VAL A 273 24.52 9.28 12.56
C VAL A 273 24.08 9.93 11.23
N MET A 274 25.03 10.48 10.48
CA MET A 274 24.72 11.32 9.31
C MET A 274 23.96 10.62 8.18
N PRO A 275 24.42 9.46 7.68
CA PRO A 275 23.67 8.73 6.65
C PRO A 275 22.24 8.36 7.11
N ILE A 276 22.07 8.04 8.40
CA ILE A 276 20.76 7.74 8.98
C ILE A 276 19.86 8.98 8.95
N LEU A 277 20.36 10.12 9.45
CA LEU A 277 19.62 11.38 9.45
C LEU A 277 19.26 11.81 8.03
N LEU A 278 20.23 11.80 7.10
CA LEU A 278 20.00 12.18 5.71
C LEU A 278 18.90 11.32 5.07
N ASN A 279 19.00 9.99 5.20
CA ASN A 279 18.00 9.07 4.65
C ASN A 279 16.62 9.26 5.30
N ARG A 280 16.56 9.49 6.62
CA ARG A 280 15.31 9.73 7.33
C ARG A 280 14.69 11.08 6.97
N SER A 281 15.48 12.13 6.82
CA SER A 281 15.03 13.46 6.40
C SER A 281 14.42 13.42 5.01
N VAL A 282 15.07 12.74 4.05
CA VAL A 282 14.50 12.53 2.70
C VAL A 282 13.17 11.79 2.77
N ALA A 283 13.10 10.70 3.56
CA ALA A 283 11.87 9.93 3.71
C ALA A 283 10.74 10.76 4.34
N ILE A 284 11.03 11.52 5.41
CA ILE A 284 10.07 12.39 6.09
C ILE A 284 9.62 13.51 5.16
N PHE A 285 10.54 14.15 4.44
CA PHE A 285 10.24 15.18 3.44
C PHE A 285 9.22 14.68 2.43
N PHE A 286 9.51 13.54 1.79
CA PHE A 286 8.61 12.93 0.81
C PHE A 286 7.26 12.52 1.43
N TRP A 287 7.26 12.11 2.70
CA TRP A 287 6.02 11.78 3.41
C TRP A 287 5.18 13.03 3.71
N LEU A 288 5.80 14.15 4.05
CA LEU A 288 5.14 15.44 4.29
C LEU A 288 4.63 16.06 2.98
N VAL A 289 5.44 16.04 1.91
CA VAL A 289 5.01 16.46 0.56
C VAL A 289 3.79 15.67 0.14
N ARG A 290 3.77 14.35 0.39
CA ARG A 290 2.61 13.52 0.12
C ARG A 290 1.40 13.93 0.95
N LEU A 291 1.56 14.09 2.27
CA LEU A 291 0.44 14.48 3.15
C LEU A 291 -0.16 15.80 2.69
N LEU A 292 0.69 16.76 2.33
CA LEU A 292 0.28 18.05 1.80
C LEU A 292 -0.43 17.90 0.45
N PHE A 293 0.17 17.19 -0.52
CA PHE A 293 -0.44 16.92 -1.82
C PHE A 293 -1.81 16.27 -1.63
N ARG A 294 -1.92 15.26 -0.76
CA ARG A 294 -3.20 14.61 -0.45
C ARG A 294 -4.22 15.60 0.11
N GLN A 295 -3.81 16.50 1.01
CA GLN A 295 -4.71 17.51 1.58
C GLN A 295 -5.13 18.60 0.57
N LEU A 296 -4.32 18.84 -0.47
CA LEU A 296 -4.59 19.83 -1.52
C LEU A 296 -5.47 19.26 -2.65
N THR A 297 -5.22 18.03 -3.07
CA THR A 297 -5.87 17.43 -4.25
C THR A 297 -7.21 16.74 -3.93
N TYR A 298 -7.50 16.46 -2.65
CA TYR A 298 -8.72 15.75 -2.25
C TYR A 298 -9.99 16.60 -2.39
N LYS A 299 -10.93 16.13 -3.22
CA LYS A 299 -12.34 16.54 -3.20
C LYS A 299 -13.07 15.85 -2.04
N GLU A 300 -14.05 16.52 -1.45
CA GLU A 300 -14.73 16.07 -0.22
C GLU A 300 -15.40 14.68 -0.36
N ASP A 301 -15.79 14.31 -1.58
CA ASP A 301 -16.48 13.04 -1.85
C ASP A 301 -15.55 11.81 -1.91
N ASP A 302 -14.25 11.99 -2.18
CA ASP A 302 -13.30 10.86 -2.29
C ASP A 302 -12.92 10.29 -0.91
N LEU A 303 -13.22 11.00 0.19
CA LEU A 303 -12.90 10.58 1.56
C LEU A 303 -13.78 9.39 2.01
N VAL A 304 -14.96 9.25 1.42
CA VAL A 304 -15.84 8.09 1.63
C VAL A 304 -15.17 6.80 1.14
N MET A 305 -14.45 6.86 0.00
CA MET A 305 -13.85 5.67 -0.61
C MET A 305 -12.61 5.12 0.13
N LEU A 306 -11.88 5.97 0.88
CA LEU A 306 -10.67 5.56 1.62
C LEU A 306 -10.91 5.20 3.09
N SER A 307 -12.09 5.48 3.64
CA SER A 307 -12.42 5.22 5.05
C SER A 307 -12.57 3.74 5.40
N GLY A 308 -12.24 2.81 4.49
CA GLY A 308 -12.37 1.37 4.72
C GLY A 308 -13.83 0.88 4.80
N ALA A 309 -14.79 1.79 4.95
CA ALA A 309 -16.01 1.73 4.18
C ALA A 309 -15.63 1.93 2.71
N VAL A 310 -15.06 0.87 2.10
CA VAL A 310 -15.62 0.47 0.83
C VAL A 310 -17.10 0.38 1.15
N GLU A 311 -17.84 1.46 0.90
CA GLU A 311 -19.24 1.38 0.58
C GLU A 311 -19.22 0.41 -0.59
N TYR A 312 -19.28 -0.89 -0.25
CA TYR A 312 -19.40 -1.94 -1.21
C TYR A 312 -20.53 -1.46 -2.09
N GLU A 313 -20.45 -1.80 -3.36
CA GLU A 313 -21.60 -1.66 -4.25
C GLU A 313 -22.88 -2.17 -3.55
N ASP A 314 -22.77 -3.06 -2.55
CA ASP A 314 -23.79 -3.38 -1.54
C ASP A 314 -24.44 -2.24 -0.78
N THR A 315 -23.83 -1.13 -0.38
CA THR A 315 -24.55 -0.02 0.27
C THR A 315 -25.35 0.80 -0.73
N ILE A 316 -24.87 0.99 -1.96
CA ILE A 316 -25.65 1.60 -3.04
C ILE A 316 -26.76 0.64 -3.49
N LEU A 317 -26.46 -0.65 -3.62
CA LEU A 317 -27.42 -1.72 -3.91
C LEU A 317 -28.38 -1.94 -2.75
N HIS A 318 -27.96 -1.77 -1.50
CA HIS A 318 -28.78 -1.86 -0.29
C HIS A 318 -29.62 -0.60 -0.17
N ARG A 319 -29.12 0.60 -0.44
CA ARG A 319 -29.95 1.81 -0.56
C ARG A 319 -30.94 1.68 -1.70
N ARG A 320 -30.57 1.07 -2.83
CA ARG A 320 -31.50 0.76 -3.94
C ARG A 320 -32.50 -0.32 -3.55
N ARG A 321 -32.10 -1.35 -2.82
CA ARG A 321 -32.96 -2.44 -2.34
C ARG A 321 -33.91 -1.92 -1.26
N VAL A 322 -33.43 -1.19 -0.27
CA VAL A 322 -34.22 -0.50 0.74
C VAL A 322 -35.14 0.51 0.07
N ARG A 323 -34.71 1.33 -0.89
CA ARG A 323 -35.63 2.19 -1.66
C ARG A 323 -36.69 1.38 -2.39
N LYS A 324 -36.34 0.27 -3.04
CA LYS A 324 -37.31 -0.62 -3.69
C LYS A 324 -38.29 -1.20 -2.67
N GLU A 325 -37.81 -1.71 -1.54
CA GLU A 325 -38.63 -2.27 -0.47
C GLU A 325 -39.53 -1.20 0.18
N THR A 326 -39.01 0.00 0.44
CA THR A 326 -39.80 1.14 0.95
C THR A 326 -40.84 1.57 -0.08
N GLN A 327 -40.48 1.66 -1.37
CA GLN A 327 -41.41 2.00 -2.44
C GLN A 327 -42.49 0.93 -2.60
N GLU A 328 -42.15 -0.35 -2.51
CA GLU A 328 -43.09 -1.47 -2.52
C GLU A 328 -44.02 -1.43 -1.31
N ARG A 329 -43.51 -1.14 -0.11
CA ARG A 329 -44.33 -0.93 1.09
C ARG A 329 -45.29 0.24 0.91
N LEU A 330 -44.81 1.37 0.37
CA LEU A 330 -45.64 2.55 0.10
C LEU A 330 -46.75 2.20 -0.90
N ASN A 331 -46.41 1.51 -1.98
CA ASN A 331 -47.36 1.06 -3.00
C ASN A 331 -48.43 0.10 -2.44
N ARG A 332 -48.08 -0.77 -1.47
CA ARG A 332 -49.03 -1.62 -0.76
C ARG A 332 -49.93 -0.86 0.21
N MET A 333 -49.45 0.24 0.78
CA MET A 333 -50.23 1.09 1.68
C MET A 333 -51.16 2.05 0.94
N THR A 334 -50.80 2.52 -0.26
CA THR A 334 -51.63 3.44 -1.06
C THR A 334 -53.08 3.00 -1.26
N PRO A 335 -53.43 1.74 -1.59
CA PRO A 335 -54.84 1.35 -1.70
C PRO A 335 -55.59 1.40 -0.37
N LYS A 336 -54.93 1.05 0.76
CA LYS A 336 -55.52 1.15 2.10
C LYS A 336 -55.73 2.60 2.51
N LEU A 337 -54.74 3.47 2.27
CA LEU A 337 -54.83 4.91 2.48
C LEU A 337 -55.92 5.54 1.60
N ARG A 338 -56.05 5.13 0.34
CA ARG A 338 -57.14 5.55 -0.55
C ARG A 338 -58.51 5.09 -0.04
N ALA A 339 -58.63 3.86 0.47
CA ALA A 339 -59.86 3.37 1.06
C ALA A 339 -60.26 4.14 2.33
N VAL A 340 -59.30 4.44 3.23
CA VAL A 340 -59.54 5.25 4.43
C VAL A 340 -59.92 6.69 4.07
N ASN A 341 -59.26 7.29 3.07
CA ASN A 341 -59.60 8.62 2.57
C ASN A 341 -60.99 8.63 1.89
N ALA A 342 -61.36 7.57 1.16
CA ALA A 342 -62.70 7.44 0.58
C ALA A 342 -63.79 7.28 1.66
N LEU A 343 -63.53 6.48 2.71
CA LEU A 343 -64.45 6.30 3.83
C LEU A 343 -64.62 7.58 4.65
N SER A 344 -63.54 8.33 4.89
CA SER A 344 -63.62 9.63 5.58
C SER A 344 -64.29 10.70 4.71
N ALA A 345 -64.11 10.67 3.39
CA ALA A 345 -64.87 11.52 2.46
C ALA A 345 -66.36 11.16 2.43
N MET A 346 -66.72 9.86 2.47
CA MET A 346 -68.12 9.42 2.62
C MET A 346 -68.70 9.86 3.97
N ARG A 347 -67.94 9.74 5.07
CA ARG A 347 -68.38 10.18 6.40
C ARG A 347 -68.60 11.69 6.48
N ARG A 348 -67.81 12.50 5.76
CA ARG A 348 -68.02 13.96 5.64
C ARG A 348 -69.19 14.33 4.72
N ARG A 349 -69.55 13.46 3.77
CA ARG A 349 -70.70 13.65 2.88
C ARG A 349 -72.01 13.09 3.41
N SER A 350 -72.01 12.33 4.51
CA SER A 350 -73.24 12.04 5.24
C SER A 350 -73.63 13.32 5.97
N PRO A 351 -74.59 14.10 5.44
CA PRO A 351 -75.09 15.24 6.16
C PRO A 351 -75.72 14.67 7.43
N LEU A 352 -75.60 15.41 8.54
CA LEU A 352 -76.48 15.23 9.67
C LEU A 352 -77.91 15.09 9.15
N MET A 353 -78.44 13.86 9.11
CA MET A 353 -79.88 13.66 9.15
C MET A 353 -80.29 14.19 10.51
N HIS A 354 -80.67 15.46 10.47
CA HIS A 354 -81.70 16.08 11.29
C HIS A 354 -82.39 15.05 12.20
N ILE A 355 -81.94 15.04 13.46
CA ILE A 355 -82.79 14.65 14.58
C ILE A 355 -83.79 15.80 14.70
N THR A 356 -84.85 15.74 13.92
CA THR A 356 -86.05 16.53 14.13
C THR A 356 -87.22 15.58 14.26
N GLU A 357 -87.85 15.68 15.42
CA GLU A 357 -89.26 15.37 15.68
C GLU A 357 -89.64 13.89 15.69
N PHE A 358 -89.79 13.36 16.91
CA PHE A 358 -91.09 12.81 17.29
C PHE A 358 -91.39 13.18 18.75
N SER A 359 -92.01 14.35 18.86
CA SER A 359 -92.86 14.76 19.97
C SER A 359 -94.17 13.96 19.92
N HIS A 360 -94.71 13.68 21.10
CA HIS A 360 -96.12 13.40 21.38
C HIS A 360 -96.79 12.13 20.81
N LYS A 361 -97.20 11.24 21.72
CA LYS A 361 -98.62 10.98 22.11
C LYS A 361 -98.65 9.78 23.07
N ASP A 362 -99.10 9.99 24.31
CA ASP A 362 -100.41 9.60 24.84
C ASP A 362 -100.47 8.06 25.04
N THR A 363 -100.79 7.47 26.20
CA THR A 363 -101.67 7.84 27.32
C THR A 363 -101.43 6.82 28.44
#